data_AF-A0A508AEQ7-F1
#
_entry.id   AF-A0A508AEQ7-F1
#
_cell.length_a   1.000
_cell.length_b   1.000
_cell.length_c   1.000
_cell.angle_alpha   90.00
_cell.angle_beta   90.00
_cell.angle_gamma   90.00
#
_symmetry.space_group_name_H-M   'P 1'
#
loop_
_entity.id
_entity.type
_entity.pdbx_description
1 polymer ?
#
loop_
_entity_poly.entity_id
_entity_poly.type
_entity_poly.pdbx_seq_one_letter_code
_entity_poly.pdbx_strand_id
1 'polypeptide(L)'
;MASAQHPAVPVDPHPSRGARTPSLPAATPAERASPGLYDPSDERDACGFGLIAQLDDRPSNALVQRALEALSRMTHRGGIAADGLSGDGCGLLLRQPDAFLRALAGEAGIALG
;
A
#
# COMPACT_ATOMS: atom_id res chain seq x y z
N MET A 1 39.60 10.74 -19.16
CA MET A 1 38.87 10.13 -20.30
C MET A 1 39.37 8.70 -20.45
N ALA A 2 38.81 7.76 -19.69
CA ALA A 2 39.13 6.34 -19.79
C ALA A 2 37.79 5.60 -19.87
N SER A 3 37.39 5.27 -21.09
CA SER A 3 36.19 4.47 -21.37
C SER A 3 36.45 3.03 -20.96
N ALA A 4 35.73 2.55 -19.94
CA ALA A 4 35.67 1.14 -19.60
C ALA A 4 34.69 0.45 -20.56
N GLN A 5 35.22 -0.33 -21.50
CA GLN A 5 34.45 -1.20 -22.38
C GLN A 5 33.94 -2.40 -21.55
N HIS A 6 32.63 -2.57 -21.43
CA HIS A 6 32.03 -3.77 -20.83
C HIS A 6 32.27 -4.99 -21.74
N PRO A 7 32.63 -6.18 -21.21
CA PRO A 7 32.68 -7.40 -22.01
C PRO A 7 31.26 -7.88 -22.35
N ALA A 8 31.06 -8.25 -23.62
CA ALA A 8 29.82 -8.85 -24.10
C ALA A 8 29.61 -10.23 -23.44
N VAL A 9 28.43 -10.44 -22.86
CA VAL A 9 27.98 -11.73 -22.34
C VAL A 9 27.53 -12.61 -23.52
N PRO A 10 27.95 -13.87 -23.63
CA PRO A 10 27.53 -14.75 -24.72
C PRO A 10 26.04 -15.07 -24.59
N VAL A 11 25.31 -14.92 -25.71
CA VAL A 11 23.90 -15.28 -25.81
C VAL A 11 23.82 -16.76 -26.20
N ASP A 12 23.23 -17.59 -25.35
CA ASP A 12 23.04 -19.01 -25.65
C ASP A 12 22.12 -19.20 -26.87
N PRO A 13 22.45 -20.10 -27.82
CA PRO A 13 21.59 -20.37 -28.95
C PRO A 13 20.36 -21.17 -28.49
N HIS A 14 19.19 -20.57 -28.64
CA HIS A 14 17.90 -21.22 -28.40
C HIS A 14 17.77 -22.46 -29.29
N PRO A 15 17.46 -23.66 -28.76
CA PRO A 15 17.28 -24.84 -29.60
C PRO A 15 16.04 -24.68 -30.49
N SER A 16 16.21 -24.94 -31.79
CA SER A 16 15.16 -24.95 -32.80
C SER A 16 14.12 -26.03 -32.49
N ARG A 17 12.89 -25.62 -32.17
CA ARG A 17 11.76 -26.53 -31.93
C ARG A 17 11.31 -27.18 -33.24
N GLY A 18 11.61 -28.46 -33.41
CA GLY A 18 10.99 -29.31 -34.42
C GLY A 18 9.49 -29.46 -34.18
N ALA A 19 8.71 -29.40 -35.25
CA ALA A 19 7.27 -29.63 -35.24
C ALA A 19 6.97 -31.06 -34.78
N ARG A 20 6.36 -31.19 -33.59
CA ARG A 20 5.74 -32.43 -33.10
C ARG A 20 4.24 -32.21 -33.00
N THR A 21 3.49 -33.05 -33.69
CA THR A 21 2.03 -33.20 -33.59
C THR A 21 1.62 -33.46 -32.13
N PRO A 22 0.57 -32.82 -31.59
CA PRO A 22 0.21 -32.98 -30.19
C PRO A 22 -0.63 -34.25 -29.99
N SER A 23 -0.17 -35.16 -29.12
CA SER A 23 -1.06 -36.13 -28.47
C SER A 23 -1.69 -35.45 -27.25
N LEU A 24 -3.00 -35.28 -27.24
CA LEU A 24 -3.75 -34.69 -26.13
C LEU A 24 -3.67 -35.61 -24.89
N PRO A 25 -3.23 -35.13 -23.71
CA PRO A 25 -3.39 -35.87 -22.47
C PRO A 25 -4.83 -35.76 -21.96
N ALA A 26 -5.29 -36.83 -21.31
CA ALA A 26 -6.63 -36.95 -20.73
C ALA A 26 -6.91 -35.84 -19.70
N ALA A 27 -8.09 -35.22 -19.80
CA ALA A 27 -8.52 -34.14 -18.93
C ALA A 27 -8.66 -34.59 -17.46
N THR A 28 -7.80 -34.06 -16.59
CA THR A 28 -8.02 -34.01 -15.14
C THR A 28 -9.17 -33.04 -14.82
N PRO A 29 -9.93 -33.25 -13.73
CA PRO A 29 -11.13 -32.48 -13.46
C PRO A 29 -10.76 -31.03 -13.10
N ALA A 30 -10.91 -30.16 -14.09
CA ALA A 30 -11.23 -28.74 -14.00
C ALA A 30 -10.58 -27.99 -12.81
N GLU A 31 -9.27 -27.76 -12.92
CA GLU A 31 -8.72 -26.50 -12.43
C GLU A 31 -9.47 -25.39 -13.16
N ARG A 32 -10.36 -24.72 -12.43
CA ARG A 32 -11.28 -23.71 -12.97
C ARG A 32 -10.47 -22.56 -13.52
N ALA A 33 -10.08 -22.63 -14.78
CA ALA A 33 -9.64 -21.48 -15.53
C ALA A 33 -10.75 -20.43 -15.46
N SER A 34 -10.51 -19.35 -14.71
CA SER A 34 -11.38 -18.18 -14.67
C SER A 34 -11.67 -17.78 -16.12
N PRO A 35 -12.94 -17.63 -16.54
CA PRO A 35 -13.32 -17.45 -17.94
C PRO A 35 -13.04 -16.03 -18.48
N GLY A 36 -11.92 -15.41 -18.08
CA GLY A 36 -11.53 -14.05 -18.48
C GLY A 36 -10.04 -13.80 -18.34
N LEU A 37 -9.58 -12.61 -18.76
CA LEU A 37 -8.18 -12.15 -18.62
C LEU A 37 -7.77 -11.88 -17.16
N TYR A 38 -8.69 -12.07 -16.21
CA TYR A 38 -8.47 -11.82 -14.80
C TYR A 38 -7.85 -13.04 -14.13
N ASP A 39 -6.66 -12.85 -13.54
CA ASP A 39 -6.02 -13.81 -12.66
C ASP A 39 -6.19 -13.34 -11.20
N PRO A 40 -6.87 -14.10 -10.33
CA PRO A 40 -7.00 -13.76 -8.90
C PRO A 40 -5.66 -13.57 -8.17
N SER A 41 -4.57 -14.11 -8.70
CA SER A 41 -3.22 -13.90 -8.13
C SER A 41 -2.66 -12.49 -8.36
N ASP A 42 -3.28 -11.68 -9.23
CA ASP A 42 -2.95 -10.27 -9.44
C ASP A 42 -3.54 -9.35 -8.35
N GLU A 43 -4.48 -9.85 -7.56
CA GLU A 43 -5.13 -9.09 -6.49
C GLU A 43 -4.15 -8.88 -5.31
N ARG A 44 -3.90 -7.62 -4.96
CA ARG A 44 -3.02 -7.25 -3.84
C ARG A 44 -3.74 -6.27 -2.93
N ASP A 45 -3.97 -6.67 -1.68
CA ASP A 45 -4.43 -5.74 -0.65
C ASP A 45 -3.32 -4.74 -0.33
N ALA A 46 -3.63 -3.46 -0.52
CA ALA A 46 -2.76 -2.34 -0.18
C ALA A 46 -3.42 -1.56 0.96
N CYS A 47 -3.09 -1.95 2.19
CA CYS A 47 -3.38 -1.15 3.37
C CYS A 47 -2.20 -1.23 4.34
N GLY A 48 -2.14 -0.30 5.28
CA GLY A 48 -1.18 -0.39 6.35
C GLY A 48 -1.63 0.42 7.56
N PHE A 49 -1.18 -0.01 8.73
CA PHE A 49 -1.45 0.65 10.00
C PHE A 49 -0.15 0.79 10.79
N GLY A 50 -0.15 1.70 11.76
CA GLY A 50 0.97 1.93 12.65
C GLY A 50 0.48 2.38 14.01
N LEU A 51 1.36 2.26 15.01
CA LEU A 51 1.10 2.70 16.38
C LEU A 51 2.33 3.43 16.90
N ILE A 52 2.10 4.55 17.57
CA ILE A 52 3.12 5.28 18.31
C ILE A 52 2.54 5.58 19.70
N ALA A 53 3.27 5.24 20.75
CA ALA A 53 2.86 5.45 22.13
C ALA A 53 3.95 6.19 22.89
N GLN A 54 3.54 7.07 23.81
CA GLN A 54 4.43 7.71 24.76
C GLN A 54 4.14 7.14 26.14
N LEU A 55 5.17 6.57 26.78
CA LEU A 55 5.01 5.73 27.96
C LEU A 55 4.91 6.50 29.27
N ASP A 56 5.24 7.80 29.26
CA ASP A 56 5.25 8.66 30.45
C ASP A 56 3.93 9.44 30.66
N ASP A 57 2.91 9.14 29.84
CA ASP A 57 1.57 9.76 29.85
C ASP A 57 1.55 11.31 29.72
N ARG A 58 2.66 11.94 29.32
CA ARG A 58 2.69 13.39 29.11
C ARG A 58 2.07 13.75 27.74
N PRO A 59 0.97 14.52 27.67
CA PRO A 59 0.40 14.90 26.38
C PRO A 59 1.42 15.67 25.53
N SER A 60 1.56 15.29 24.25
CA SER A 60 2.51 15.94 23.34
C SER A 60 1.99 15.95 21.91
N ASN A 61 1.89 17.14 21.30
CA ASN A 61 1.54 17.28 19.88
C ASN A 61 2.58 16.62 18.95
N ALA A 62 3.81 16.39 19.43
CA ALA A 62 4.85 15.70 18.66
C ALA A 62 4.43 14.28 18.23
N LEU A 63 3.58 13.59 19.02
CA LEU A 63 3.01 12.30 18.62
C LEU A 63 2.12 12.43 17.38
N VAL A 64 1.28 13.46 17.32
CA VAL A 64 0.38 13.72 16.19
C VAL A 64 1.19 14.04 14.94
N GLN A 65 2.22 14.90 15.06
CA GLN A 65 3.09 15.25 13.94
C GLN A 65 3.81 14.01 13.37
N ARG A 66 4.38 13.18 14.26
CA ARG A 66 5.03 11.92 13.85
C ARG A 66 4.06 10.94 13.20
N ALA A 67 2.83 10.85 13.71
CA ALA A 67 1.81 10.00 13.13
C ALA A 67 1.40 10.47 11.72
N LEU A 68 1.25 11.78 11.50
CA LEU A 68 0.98 12.37 10.19
C LEU A 68 2.14 12.12 9.21
N GLU A 69 3.39 12.29 9.65
CA GLU A 69 4.59 12.01 8.83
C GLU A 69 4.70 10.52 8.47
N ALA A 70 4.39 9.63 9.43
CA ALA A 70 4.32 8.20 9.15
C ALA A 70 3.24 7.88 8.12
N LEU A 71 2.03 8.44 8.29
CA LEU A 71 0.91 8.24 7.38
C LEU A 71 1.21 8.73 5.96
N SER A 72 1.89 9.88 5.81
CA SER A 72 2.28 10.40 4.51
C SER A 72 3.31 9.51 3.79
N ARG A 73 4.10 8.72 4.52
CA ARG A 73 5.03 7.73 3.93
C ARG A 73 4.33 6.47 3.44
N MET A 74 3.06 6.27 3.80
CA MET A 74 2.27 5.09 3.44
C MET A 74 1.45 5.28 2.15
N THR A 75 1.56 6.44 1.48
CA THR A 75 0.81 6.76 0.25
C THR A 75 1.03 5.77 -0.89
N HIS A 76 2.20 5.13 -0.96
CA HIS A 76 2.47 4.04 -1.93
C HIS A 76 1.59 2.80 -1.73
N ARG A 77 0.92 2.68 -0.57
CA ARG A 77 -0.07 1.65 -0.26
C ARG A 77 -1.50 2.17 -0.28
N GLY A 78 -1.73 3.45 -0.57
CA GLY A 78 -3.08 4.00 -0.67
C GLY A 78 -3.63 3.83 -2.08
N GLY A 79 -4.93 3.58 -2.20
CA GLY A 79 -5.62 3.76 -3.47
C GLY A 79 -5.66 5.24 -3.81
N ILE A 80 -5.25 5.59 -5.04
CA ILE A 80 -5.33 6.94 -5.59
C ILE A 80 -6.36 6.89 -6.71
N ALA A 81 -7.35 7.77 -6.65
CA ALA A 81 -8.38 7.89 -7.68
C ALA A 81 -7.79 8.44 -8.98
N ALA A 82 -8.55 8.34 -10.07
CA ALA A 82 -8.11 8.77 -11.39
C ALA A 82 -7.80 10.28 -11.51
N ASP A 83 -8.26 11.10 -10.56
CA ASP A 83 -7.94 12.53 -10.49
C ASP A 83 -6.50 12.80 -9.99
N GLY A 84 -5.82 11.81 -9.42
CA GLY A 84 -4.50 11.95 -8.81
C GLY A 84 -4.47 12.78 -7.53
N LEU A 85 -5.63 13.18 -7.01
CA LEU A 85 -5.80 14.06 -5.85
C LEU A 85 -6.52 13.33 -4.71
N SER A 86 -7.54 12.56 -5.03
CA SER A 86 -8.37 11.84 -4.08
C SER A 86 -7.78 10.46 -3.80
N GLY A 87 -7.96 9.98 -2.57
CA GLY A 87 -7.64 8.61 -2.18
C GLY A 87 -8.75 7.98 -1.37
N ASP A 88 -8.73 6.66 -1.23
CA ASP A 88 -9.83 5.89 -0.61
C ASP A 88 -10.04 6.25 0.88
N GLY A 89 -8.98 6.70 1.55
CA GLY A 89 -9.06 7.25 2.90
C GLY A 89 -7.84 6.94 3.75
N CYS A 90 -7.64 7.77 4.77
CA CYS A 90 -6.66 7.55 5.83
C CYS A 90 -7.16 8.21 7.12
N GLY A 91 -6.63 7.83 8.28
CA GLY A 91 -7.09 8.38 9.55
C GLY A 91 -6.14 8.14 10.71
N LEU A 92 -6.35 8.90 11.79
CA LEU A 92 -5.63 8.78 13.05
C LEU A 92 -6.61 8.53 14.19
N LEU A 93 -6.29 7.56 15.04
CA LEU A 93 -6.93 7.39 16.33
C LEU A 93 -6.00 7.99 17.40
N LEU A 94 -6.51 8.94 18.18
CA LEU A 94 -5.77 9.65 19.22
C LEU A 94 -6.56 9.70 20.54
N ARG A 95 -5.84 9.86 21.66
CA ARG A 95 -6.45 10.14 22.97
C ARG A 95 -7.30 11.41 22.88
N GLN A 96 -8.43 11.46 23.59
CA GLN A 96 -9.32 12.62 23.62
C GLN A 96 -8.53 13.92 23.89
N PRO A 97 -8.57 14.90 22.97
CA PRO A 97 -7.83 16.16 23.10
C PRO A 97 -8.61 17.15 23.98
N ASP A 98 -8.70 16.85 25.28
CA ASP A 98 -9.55 17.56 26.25
C ASP A 98 -9.34 19.08 26.23
N ALA A 99 -8.09 19.56 26.28
CA ALA A 99 -7.80 21.00 26.27
C ALA A 99 -8.33 21.72 25.02
N PHE A 100 -8.24 21.08 23.85
CA PHE A 100 -8.76 21.62 22.60
C PHE A 100 -10.29 21.66 22.59
N LEU A 101 -10.94 20.56 23.01
CA LEU A 101 -12.39 20.46 23.04
C LEU A 101 -13.01 21.45 24.05
N ARG A 102 -12.36 21.65 25.21
CA ARG A 102 -12.80 22.65 26.21
C ARG A 102 -12.70 24.08 25.69
N ALA A 103 -11.63 24.40 24.97
CA ALA A 103 -11.47 25.73 24.36
C ALA A 103 -12.62 26.02 23.37
N LEU A 104 -12.90 25.08 22.46
CA LEU A 104 -14.00 25.21 21.51
C LEU A 104 -15.38 25.28 22.18
N ALA A 105 -15.60 24.50 23.24
CA ALA A 105 -16.84 24.56 23.99
C ALA A 105 -17.05 25.95 24.63
N GLY A 106 -15.98 26.54 25.18
CA GLY A 106 -16.01 27.90 25.71
C GLY A 106 -16.35 28.95 24.64
N GLU A 107 -15.73 28.85 23.47
CA GLU A 107 -16.01 29.73 22.32
C GLU A 107 -17.45 29.58 21.81
N ALA A 108 -17.99 28.37 21.84
CA ALA A 108 -19.35 28.06 21.42
C ALA A 108 -20.42 28.33 22.50
N GLY A 109 -20.03 28.74 23.72
CA GLY A 109 -20.96 28.92 24.84
C GLY A 109 -21.59 27.62 25.36
N ILE A 110 -20.95 26.47 25.09
CA ILE A 110 -21.42 25.15 25.51
C ILE A 110 -20.84 24.83 26.89
N ALA A 111 -21.72 24.64 27.88
CA ALA A 111 -21.33 24.18 29.20
C ALA A 111 -20.92 22.71 29.15
N LEU A 112 -19.72 22.40 29.61
CA LEU A 112 -19.24 21.03 29.79
C LEU A 112 -19.53 20.59 31.22
N GLY A 113 -20.07 19.38 31.37
CA GLY A 113 -20.36 18.75 32.66
C GLY A 113 -19.12 18.27 33.39
#